data_AF-F3B6W7-F1
#
_entry.id   AF-F3B6W7-F1
#
_cell.length_a   1.000
_cell.length_b   1.000
_cell.length_c   1.000
_cell.angle_alpha   90.00
_cell.angle_beta   90.00
_cell.angle_gamma   90.00
#
_symmetry.space_group_name_H-M   'P 1'
#
loop_
_entity.id
_entity.type
_entity.pdbx_description
1 polymer ?
#
loop_
_entity_poly.entity_id
_entity_poly.type
_entity_poly.pdbx_seq_one_letter_code
_entity_poly.pdbx_strand_id
1 'polypeptide(L)'
;MNRKKYNLKLCFIIATMVSILCINIIKTEKSPKVALLKGEKNRLVTKEESPIGYMYYDDTLKMVVAEFGVDVINRDNIPHKVAFKIDSSKYRDSNYIKSDFVILKTYEEVIYLEGKDYSVGNEIVLGANEEKNVRFYATAKYGGSGERSRSGPPVEIKVLE
;
A
#
# COMPACT_ATOMS: atom_id res chain seq x y z
N MET A 1 18.21 -50.24 25.12
CA MET A 1 18.23 -48.88 24.52
C MET A 1 18.02 -47.84 25.63
N ASN A 2 18.93 -46.87 25.78
CA ASN A 2 19.12 -46.14 27.04
C ASN A 2 18.05 -45.04 27.27
N ARG A 3 17.16 -45.20 28.24
CA ARG A 3 15.98 -44.35 28.53
C ARG A 3 16.33 -42.86 28.66
N LYS A 4 17.51 -42.54 29.20
CA LYS A 4 18.05 -41.17 29.29
C LYS A 4 18.30 -40.53 27.91
N LYS A 5 18.81 -41.29 26.93
CA LYS A 5 19.02 -40.79 25.55
C LYS A 5 17.70 -40.54 24.83
N TYR A 6 16.66 -41.34 25.11
CA TYR A 6 15.33 -41.14 24.54
C TYR A 6 14.64 -39.89 25.13
N ASN A 7 14.70 -39.73 26.46
CA ASN A 7 14.18 -38.53 27.12
C ASN A 7 14.88 -37.26 26.63
N LEU A 8 16.20 -37.29 26.43
CA LEU A 8 16.95 -36.16 25.90
C LEU A 8 16.53 -35.82 24.46
N LYS A 9 16.39 -36.82 23.58
CA LYS A 9 15.89 -36.61 22.20
C LYS A 9 14.47 -36.05 22.17
N LEU A 10 13.60 -36.54 23.05
CA LEU A 10 12.22 -36.03 23.18
C LEU A 10 12.20 -34.57 23.64
N CYS A 11 13.04 -34.19 24.62
CA CYS A 11 13.18 -32.80 25.03
C CYS A 11 13.65 -31.89 23.89
N PHE A 12 14.60 -32.35 23.06
CA PHE A 12 15.04 -31.59 21.89
C PHE A 12 13.91 -31.38 20.86
N ILE A 13 13.09 -32.40 20.59
CA ILE A 13 11.94 -32.30 19.68
C ILE A 13 10.89 -31.32 20.21
N ILE A 14 10.59 -31.37 21.51
CA ILE A 14 9.63 -30.44 22.13
C ILE A 14 10.17 -29.01 22.08
N ALA A 15 11.45 -28.81 22.40
CA ALA A 15 12.08 -27.48 22.36
C ALA A 15 12.07 -26.89 20.94
N THR A 16 12.30 -27.70 19.89
CA THR A 16 12.24 -27.22 18.51
C THR A 16 10.82 -26.89 18.05
N MET A 17 9.81 -27.68 18.46
CA MET A 17 8.40 -27.35 18.16
C MET A 17 7.98 -26.04 18.82
N VAL A 18 8.34 -25.83 20.09
CA VAL A 18 8.05 -24.59 20.82
C VAL A 18 8.77 -23.40 20.18
N SER A 19 10.03 -23.55 19.77
CA SER A 19 10.76 -22.45 19.14
C SER A 19 10.17 -22.06 17.78
N ILE A 20 9.74 -23.03 16.97
CA ILE A 20 9.03 -22.78 15.70
C ILE A 20 7.72 -22.03 15.96
N LEU A 21 6.94 -22.44 16.97
CA LEU A 21 5.69 -21.77 17.34
C LEU A 21 5.94 -20.31 17.75
N CYS A 22 6.92 -20.07 18.62
CA CYS A 22 7.29 -18.71 19.03
C CYS A 22 7.73 -17.84 17.84
N ILE A 23 8.53 -18.39 16.92
CA ILE A 23 8.95 -17.68 15.70
C ILE A 23 7.72 -17.30 14.85
N ASN A 24 6.74 -18.19 14.72
CA ASN A 24 5.53 -17.92 13.95
C ASN A 24 4.65 -16.84 14.59
N ILE A 25 4.52 -16.85 15.93
CA ILE A 25 3.79 -15.81 16.67
C ILE A 25 4.46 -14.45 16.47
N ILE A 26 5.79 -14.36 16.67
CA ILE A 26 6.55 -13.11 16.49
C ILE A 26 6.43 -12.58 15.05
N LYS A 27 6.47 -13.45 14.04
CA LYS A 27 6.28 -13.05 12.64
C LYS A 27 4.91 -12.46 12.39
N THR A 28 3.87 -13.01 13.03
CA THR A 28 2.49 -12.54 12.90
C THR A 28 2.31 -11.18 13.58
N GLU A 29 2.80 -11.02 14.81
CA GLU A 29 2.73 -9.75 15.55
C GLU A 29 3.48 -8.61 14.87
N LYS A 30 4.60 -8.91 14.22
CA LYS A 30 5.40 -7.89 13.51
C LYS A 30 4.86 -7.54 12.12
N SER A 31 3.91 -8.32 11.60
CA SER A 31 3.32 -8.01 10.29
C SER A 31 2.37 -6.82 10.43
N PRO A 32 2.40 -5.84 9.51
CA PRO A 32 1.48 -4.72 9.56
C PRO A 32 0.04 -5.24 9.44
N LYS A 33 -0.82 -4.80 10.36
CA LYS A 33 -2.25 -5.14 10.36
C LYS A 33 -2.95 -4.57 9.13
N VAL A 34 -2.62 -3.33 8.78
CA VAL A 34 -3.10 -2.65 7.58
C VAL A 34 -1.93 -2.40 6.64
N ALA A 35 -2.07 -2.79 5.38
CA ALA A 35 -0.98 -2.74 4.41
C ALA A 35 -1.49 -2.60 2.97
N LEU A 36 -0.56 -2.25 2.07
CA LEU A 36 -0.73 -2.38 0.64
C LEU A 36 -0.32 -3.79 0.20
N LEU A 37 -1.02 -4.34 -0.79
CA LEU A 37 -0.67 -5.57 -1.47
C LEU A 37 0.16 -5.27 -2.72
N LYS A 38 1.38 -5.81 -2.75
CA LYS A 38 2.33 -5.63 -3.85
C LYS A 38 2.40 -6.85 -4.76
N GLY A 39 1.90 -6.70 -5.99
CA GLY A 39 2.03 -7.65 -7.10
C GLY A 39 1.41 -9.03 -6.84
N GLU A 40 1.66 -9.98 -7.74
CA GLU A 40 1.06 -11.34 -7.71
C GLU A 40 1.41 -12.17 -6.45
N LYS A 41 2.41 -11.74 -5.66
CA LYS A 41 2.90 -12.47 -4.48
C LYS A 41 2.21 -12.08 -3.17
N ASN A 42 1.19 -11.21 -3.20
CA ASN A 42 0.46 -10.72 -2.02
C ASN A 42 1.38 -10.24 -0.89
N ARG A 43 2.50 -9.60 -1.25
CA ARG A 43 3.45 -9.11 -0.26
C ARG A 43 2.88 -7.87 0.40
N LEU A 44 2.82 -7.88 1.73
CA LEU A 44 2.41 -6.75 2.55
C LEU A 44 3.52 -5.70 2.61
N VAL A 45 3.21 -4.46 2.22
CA VAL A 45 4.12 -3.32 2.27
C VAL A 45 3.39 -2.08 2.80
N THR A 46 4.12 -1.15 3.41
CA THR A 46 3.57 0.17 3.78
C THR A 46 3.74 1.21 2.67
N LYS A 47 4.60 0.91 1.68
CA LYS A 47 4.86 1.75 0.52
C LYS A 47 4.92 0.91 -0.75
N GLU A 48 4.13 1.28 -1.75
CA GLU A 48 4.21 0.73 -3.10
C GLU A 48 5.01 1.69 -3.99
N GLU A 49 6.10 1.19 -4.57
CA GLU A 49 7.07 1.99 -5.35
C GLU A 49 6.65 2.18 -6.81
N SER A 50 5.76 1.34 -7.33
CA SER A 50 5.30 1.40 -8.71
C SER A 50 3.86 0.90 -8.82
N PRO A 51 2.87 1.66 -8.31
CA PRO A 51 1.47 1.28 -8.42
C PRO A 51 1.03 1.25 -9.88
N ILE A 52 -0.03 0.47 -10.15
CA ILE A 52 -0.61 0.38 -11.50
C ILE A 52 -1.27 1.72 -11.81
N GLY A 53 -0.84 2.37 -12.88
CA GLY A 53 -1.37 3.66 -13.27
C GLY A 53 -0.42 4.43 -14.17
N TYR A 54 -0.78 5.67 -14.43
CA TYR A 54 -0.05 6.58 -15.29
C TYR A 54 -0.11 8.02 -14.78
N MET A 55 0.84 8.80 -15.23
CA MET A 55 0.90 10.24 -15.05
C MET A 55 1.06 10.91 -16.40
N TYR A 56 0.40 12.04 -16.58
CA TYR A 56 0.45 12.81 -17.81
C TYR A 56 0.31 14.31 -17.53
N TYR A 57 0.80 15.14 -18.45
CA TYR A 57 0.51 16.57 -18.42
C TYR A 57 -0.85 16.84 -19.07
N ASP A 58 -1.75 17.48 -18.33
CA ASP A 58 -3.06 17.87 -18.82
C ASP A 58 -3.03 19.32 -19.31
N ASP A 59 -3.29 19.51 -20.61
CA ASP A 59 -3.25 20.81 -21.27
C ASP A 59 -4.40 21.73 -20.86
N THR A 60 -5.50 21.20 -20.32
CA THR A 60 -6.65 21.99 -19.86
C THR A 60 -6.39 22.51 -18.45
N LEU A 61 -5.96 21.62 -17.55
CA LEU A 61 -5.68 21.96 -16.15
C LEU A 61 -4.34 22.67 -15.98
N LYS A 62 -3.43 22.56 -16.96
CA LYS A 62 -2.03 23.02 -16.89
C LYS A 62 -1.30 22.42 -15.68
N MET A 63 -1.60 21.16 -15.38
CA MET A 63 -1.03 20.39 -14.27
C MET A 63 -0.56 19.02 -14.74
N VAL A 64 0.30 18.38 -13.93
CA VAL A 64 0.55 16.94 -14.05
C VAL A 64 -0.56 16.23 -13.30
N VAL A 65 -1.27 15.35 -13.99
CA VAL A 65 -2.30 14.46 -13.45
C VAL A 65 -1.67 13.09 -13.23
N ALA A 66 -2.02 12.45 -12.11
CA ALA A 66 -1.67 11.08 -11.80
C ALA A 66 -2.96 10.29 -11.52
N GLU A 67 -3.16 9.23 -12.29
CA GLU A 67 -4.25 8.27 -12.15
C GLU A 67 -3.65 6.89 -11.90
N PHE A 68 -3.88 6.34 -10.71
CA PHE A 68 -3.25 5.10 -10.30
C PHE A 68 -4.06 4.37 -9.24
N GLY A 69 -3.69 3.13 -8.93
CA GLY A 69 -4.36 2.31 -7.94
C GLY A 69 -3.45 1.38 -7.16
N VAL A 70 -3.93 1.01 -5.98
CA VAL A 70 -3.32 0.01 -5.10
C VAL A 70 -4.38 -0.86 -4.46
N ASP A 71 -4.00 -2.10 -4.20
CA ASP A 71 -4.77 -3.00 -3.37
C ASP A 71 -4.39 -2.78 -1.91
N VAL A 72 -5.39 -2.66 -1.05
CA VAL A 72 -5.24 -2.37 0.38
C VAL A 72 -5.96 -3.44 1.18
N ILE A 73 -5.31 -3.92 2.23
CA ILE A 73 -5.86 -4.95 3.11
C ILE A 73 -5.80 -4.49 4.57
N ASN A 74 -6.91 -4.69 5.28
CA ASN A 74 -6.97 -4.70 6.72
C ASN A 74 -7.08 -6.15 7.18
N ARG A 75 -6.07 -6.65 7.90
CA ARG A 75 -6.04 -8.00 8.48
C ARG A 75 -6.44 -8.02 9.96
N ASP A 76 -6.84 -6.89 10.50
CA ASP A 76 -7.36 -6.78 11.86
C ASP A 76 -8.87 -7.08 11.89
N ASN A 77 -9.36 -7.45 13.07
CA ASN A 77 -10.78 -7.71 13.28
C ASN A 77 -11.58 -6.46 13.66
N ILE A 78 -10.96 -5.29 13.62
CA ILE A 78 -11.58 -3.98 13.83
C ILE A 78 -11.42 -3.11 12.57
N PRO A 79 -12.33 -2.15 12.31
CA PRO A 79 -12.16 -1.18 11.24
C PRO A 79 -11.00 -0.22 11.50
N HIS A 80 -10.33 0.23 10.44
CA HIS A 80 -9.23 1.18 10.49
C HIS A 80 -9.50 2.37 9.57
N LYS A 81 -9.18 3.59 10.03
CA LYS A 81 -9.10 4.75 9.16
C LYS A 81 -7.68 4.92 8.66
N VAL A 82 -7.51 5.05 7.35
CA VAL A 82 -6.20 5.20 6.73
C VAL A 82 -6.12 6.43 5.84
N ALA A 83 -4.91 6.98 5.70
CA ALA A 83 -4.56 8.01 4.75
C ALA A 83 -3.50 7.50 3.77
N PHE A 84 -3.52 8.06 2.57
CA PHE A 84 -2.50 7.82 1.55
C PHE A 84 -1.65 9.06 1.33
N LYS A 85 -0.35 8.85 1.15
CA LYS A 85 0.62 9.90 0.82
C LYS A 85 1.38 9.52 -0.42
N ILE A 86 1.43 10.42 -1.39
CA ILE A 86 2.20 10.23 -2.62
C ILE A 86 3.64 10.70 -2.39
N ASP A 87 4.61 9.85 -2.70
CA ASP A 87 6.01 10.23 -2.71
C ASP A 87 6.33 10.98 -4.01
N SER A 88 6.52 12.29 -3.87
CA SER A 88 6.78 13.21 -4.97
C SER A 88 8.29 13.47 -5.18
N SER A 89 9.17 12.93 -4.32
CA SER A 89 10.60 13.26 -4.26
C SER A 89 11.30 13.14 -5.61
N LYS A 90 11.31 11.94 -6.20
CA LYS A 90 11.94 11.64 -7.48
C LYS A 90 11.49 12.57 -8.63
N TYR A 91 10.22 12.97 -8.62
CA TYR A 91 9.64 13.80 -9.69
C TYR A 91 9.95 15.28 -9.48
N ARG A 92 10.13 15.73 -8.23
CA ARG A 92 10.67 17.06 -7.93
C ARG A 92 12.15 17.15 -8.27
N ASP A 93 12.94 16.14 -7.92
CA ASP A 93 14.39 16.12 -8.17
C ASP A 93 14.71 16.14 -9.67
N SER A 94 13.86 15.53 -10.50
CA SER A 94 13.95 15.58 -11.96
C SER A 94 13.27 16.80 -12.60
N ASN A 95 12.73 17.71 -11.78
CA ASN A 95 11.97 18.91 -12.18
C ASN A 95 10.78 18.62 -13.12
N TYR A 96 10.24 17.40 -13.06
CA TYR A 96 9.01 17.05 -13.78
C TYR A 96 7.79 17.73 -13.14
N ILE A 97 7.78 17.78 -11.81
CA ILE A 97 6.81 18.54 -11.01
C ILE A 97 7.54 19.53 -10.10
N LYS A 98 6.87 20.62 -9.74
CA LYS A 98 7.39 21.66 -8.83
C LYS A 98 6.58 21.82 -7.54
N SER A 99 5.60 20.94 -7.32
CA SER A 99 4.87 20.80 -6.07
C SER A 99 4.70 19.33 -5.75
N ASP A 100 4.37 19.00 -4.51
CA ASP A 100 3.89 17.66 -4.18
C ASP A 100 2.56 17.39 -4.87
N PHE A 101 2.30 16.11 -5.13
CA PHE A 101 0.99 15.66 -5.57
C PHE A 101 -0.05 15.85 -4.46
N VAL A 102 -1.20 16.39 -4.85
CA VAL A 102 -2.39 16.49 -4.00
C VAL A 102 -3.41 15.49 -4.52
N ILE A 103 -3.80 14.54 -3.68
CA ILE A 103 -4.91 13.62 -3.99
C ILE A 103 -6.21 14.42 -3.90
N LEU A 104 -6.91 14.54 -5.03
CA LEU A 104 -8.19 15.24 -5.09
C LEU A 104 -9.35 14.29 -4.80
N LYS A 105 -9.25 13.04 -5.29
CA LYS A 105 -10.31 12.03 -5.17
C LYS A 105 -9.72 10.64 -4.94
N THR A 106 -10.43 9.86 -4.13
CA THR A 106 -10.26 8.42 -3.99
C THR A 106 -11.56 7.72 -4.35
N TYR A 107 -11.46 6.55 -4.98
CA TYR A 107 -12.63 5.74 -5.35
C TYR A 107 -12.27 4.26 -5.45
N GLU A 108 -13.26 3.40 -5.29
CA GLU A 108 -13.10 1.96 -5.45
C GLU A 108 -13.23 1.55 -6.93
N GLU A 109 -12.45 0.57 -7.37
CA GLU A 109 -12.62 0.01 -8.70
C GLU A 109 -13.83 -0.96 -8.74
N VAL A 110 -14.79 -0.59 -9.57
CA VAL A 110 -15.99 -1.32 -9.98
C VAL A 110 -15.99 -1.13 -11.50
N ILE A 111 -16.22 -2.20 -12.23
CA ILE A 111 -15.77 -2.45 -13.62
C ILE A 111 -16.32 -1.46 -14.69
N TYR A 112 -17.06 -0.42 -14.32
CA TYR A 112 -17.55 0.61 -15.24
C TYR A 112 -17.39 2.01 -14.62
N LEU A 113 -16.80 2.93 -15.39
CA LEU A 113 -16.39 4.29 -14.97
C LEU A 113 -17.55 5.30 -14.87
N GLU A 114 -18.80 4.89 -15.12
CA GLU A 114 -19.95 5.78 -15.02
C GLU A 114 -20.60 5.72 -13.65
N GLY A 115 -20.55 6.84 -12.91
CA GLY A 115 -21.42 7.10 -11.77
C GLY A 115 -20.91 6.74 -10.37
N LYS A 116 -19.59 6.68 -10.13
CA LYS A 116 -19.09 6.31 -8.80
C LYS A 116 -19.09 7.43 -7.77
N ASP A 117 -19.44 7.06 -6.53
CA ASP A 117 -19.25 7.83 -5.32
C ASP A 117 -17.77 8.16 -5.11
N TYR A 118 -17.40 9.38 -5.46
CA TYR A 118 -16.07 9.90 -5.16
C TYR A 118 -16.00 10.28 -3.69
N SER A 119 -15.06 9.68 -2.97
CA SER A 119 -14.65 10.20 -1.67
C SER A 119 -13.66 11.34 -1.92
N VAL A 120 -13.98 12.53 -1.41
CA VAL A 120 -13.09 13.69 -1.50
C VAL A 120 -11.90 13.46 -0.56
N GLY A 121 -10.69 13.61 -1.08
CA GLY A 121 -9.46 13.54 -0.29
C GLY A 121 -8.73 12.20 -0.34
N ASN A 122 -7.81 12.01 0.61
CA ASN A 122 -6.83 10.93 0.65
C ASN A 122 -7.08 9.90 1.77
N GLU A 123 -8.26 9.91 2.38
CA GLU A 123 -8.59 9.06 3.53
C GLU A 123 -9.73 8.10 3.19
N ILE A 124 -9.64 6.87 3.68
CA ILE A 124 -10.71 5.88 3.58
C ILE A 124 -10.88 5.14 4.91
N VAL A 125 -12.03 4.48 5.06
CA VAL A 125 -12.28 3.52 6.13
C VAL A 125 -12.20 2.11 5.53
N LEU A 126 -11.38 1.27 6.15
CA LEU A 126 -11.30 -0.16 5.88
C LEU A 126 -12.07 -0.90 6.98
N GLY A 127 -13.07 -1.68 6.60
CA GLY A 127 -13.77 -2.60 7.50
C GLY A 127 -12.85 -3.69 8.05
N ALA A 128 -13.33 -4.40 9.07
CA ALA A 128 -12.61 -5.55 9.63
C ALA A 128 -12.38 -6.63 8.57
N ASN A 129 -11.16 -7.16 8.47
CA ASN A 129 -10.76 -8.17 7.49
C ASN A 129 -11.05 -7.79 6.02
N GLU A 130 -11.13 -6.49 5.70
CA GLU A 130 -11.50 -6.01 4.38
C GLU A 130 -10.29 -5.89 3.43
N GLU A 131 -10.50 -6.24 2.17
CA GLU A 131 -9.59 -5.94 1.06
C GLU A 131 -10.30 -5.06 0.04
N LYS A 132 -9.62 -4.02 -0.45
CA LYS A 132 -10.16 -3.03 -1.39
C LYS A 132 -9.13 -2.63 -2.43
N ASN A 133 -9.59 -2.49 -3.68
CA ASN A 133 -8.82 -1.82 -4.72
C ASN A 133 -9.14 -0.31 -4.69
N VAL A 134 -8.16 0.50 -4.31
CA VAL A 134 -8.30 1.95 -4.17
C VAL A 134 -7.62 2.63 -5.34
N ARG A 135 -8.38 3.48 -6.04
CA ARG A 135 -7.89 4.33 -7.13
C ARG A 135 -7.80 5.78 -6.68
N PHE A 136 -6.85 6.49 -7.27
CA PHE A 136 -6.51 7.86 -6.94
C PHE A 136 -6.56 8.74 -8.18
N TYR A 137 -7.06 9.96 -8.00
CA TYR A 137 -6.84 11.07 -8.91
C TYR A 137 -6.07 12.15 -8.16
N ALA A 138 -4.84 12.40 -8.58
CA ALA A 138 -3.95 13.38 -7.93
C ALA A 138 -3.34 14.35 -8.95
N THR A 139 -3.03 15.57 -8.49
CA THR A 139 -2.48 16.62 -9.33
C THR A 139 -1.26 17.29 -8.71
N ALA A 140 -0.30 17.68 -9.54
CA ALA A 140 0.86 18.48 -9.14
C ALA A 140 1.15 19.58 -10.18
N LYS A 141 1.80 20.67 -9.75
CA LYS A 141 2.23 21.73 -10.66
C LYS A 141 3.34 21.21 -11.58
N TYR A 142 3.19 21.44 -12.88
CA TYR A 142 4.19 21.06 -13.88
C TYR A 142 5.49 21.85 -13.71
N GLY A 143 6.63 21.14 -13.78
CA GLY A 143 7.98 21.69 -13.61
C GLY A 143 8.69 22.03 -14.93
N GLY A 144 8.18 21.58 -16.09
CA GLY A 144 8.69 21.99 -17.40
C GLY A 144 9.73 21.07 -18.04
N SER A 145 10.22 20.02 -17.35
CA SER A 145 11.22 19.09 -17.89
C SER A 145 10.78 17.63 -17.84
N GLY A 146 11.29 16.82 -18.77
CA GLY A 146 11.08 15.38 -18.81
C GLY A 146 9.91 14.90 -19.66
N GLU A 147 9.87 13.59 -19.86
CA GLU A 147 8.83 12.91 -20.62
C GLU A 147 7.45 13.15 -20.00
N ARG A 148 6.47 13.51 -20.85
CA ARG A 148 5.14 13.91 -20.40
C ARG A 148 4.35 12.76 -19.82
N SER A 149 4.62 11.52 -20.23
CA SER A 149 3.98 10.30 -19.71
C SER A 149 4.93 9.52 -18.81
N ARG A 150 4.42 9.02 -17.68
CA ARG A 150 5.17 8.22 -16.71
C ARG A 150 4.25 7.22 -16.01
N SER A 151 4.79 6.19 -15.37
CA SER A 151 4.02 5.28 -14.50
C SER A 151 3.51 6.00 -13.25
N GLY A 152 2.48 5.45 -12.59
CA GLY A 152 1.93 5.98 -11.34
C GLY A 152 3.01 6.26 -10.27
N PRO A 153 2.88 7.33 -9.47
CA PRO A 153 3.88 7.70 -8.48
C PRO A 153 3.84 6.75 -7.27
N PRO A 154 4.95 6.57 -6.54
CA PRO A 154 4.93 5.75 -5.33
C PRO A 154 3.92 6.28 -4.30
N VAL A 155 3.30 5.37 -3.56
CA VAL A 155 2.30 5.71 -2.54
C VAL A 155 2.57 4.97 -1.24
N GLU A 156 2.41 5.68 -0.13
CA GLU A 156 2.55 5.18 1.23
C GLU A 156 1.19 5.21 1.93
N ILE A 157 0.89 4.15 2.68
CA ILE A 157 -0.30 4.06 3.54
C ILE A 157 0.07 4.40 4.99
N LYS A 158 -0.79 5.17 5.64
CA LYS A 158 -0.68 5.53 7.04
C LYS A 158 -1.99 5.24 7.77
N VAL A 159 -1.92 4.49 8.85
CA VAL A 159 -3.04 4.32 9.79
C VAL A 159 -3.17 5.58 10.65
N LEU A 160 -4.38 6.08 10.85
CA LEU A 160 -4.65 7.38 11.48
C LEU A 160 -5.05 7.32 12.96
N GLU A 161 -5.26 6.12 13.51
CA GLU A 161 -5.57 5.88 14.92
C GLU A 161 -4.34 5.90 15.84
#